data_AF-A0A2G1BQ47-F1
#
_entry.id   AF-A0A2G1BQ47-F1
#
_cell.length_a   1.000
_cell.length_b   1.000
_cell.length_c   1.000
_cell.angle_alpha   90.00
_cell.angle_beta   90.00
_cell.angle_gamma   90.00
#
_symmetry.space_group_name_H-M   'P 1'
#
loop_
_entity.id
_entity.type
_entity.pdbx_description
1 polymer ?
#
loop_
_entity_poly.entity_id
_entity_poly.type
_entity_poly.pdbx_seq_one_letter_code
_entity_poly.pdbx_strand_id
1 'polypeptide(L)'
;TQASRPKGNSEGPRTLRTTAGGQLVWSTGESTASITVNSAGPDSVTATVYGCTRSAGTAHAAPKPPPNAGTNGTLTICEGTTVTETQLFAELGGTPDTGGTWSPALAGAGTYTYTVSATSSCTSEATSEVVVT
;
A
#
# COMPACT_ATOMS: atom_id res chain seq x y z
N THR A 1 -24.51 -17.53 4.64
CA THR A 1 -24.39 -16.09 4.93
C THR A 1 -23.17 -15.60 4.18
N GLN A 2 -23.30 -14.71 3.19
CA GLN A 2 -22.16 -14.33 2.34
C GLN A 2 -21.48 -13.08 2.91
N ALA A 3 -20.23 -13.21 3.36
CA ALA A 3 -19.33 -12.07 3.45
C ALA A 3 -18.90 -11.76 2.01
N SER A 4 -19.41 -10.66 1.45
CA SER A 4 -19.19 -10.36 0.04
C SER A 4 -17.82 -9.70 -0.15
N ARG A 5 -17.01 -10.29 -1.02
CA ARG A 5 -15.74 -9.74 -1.51
C ARG A 5 -15.99 -8.39 -2.22
N PRO A 6 -15.31 -7.29 -1.85
CA PRO A 6 -15.17 -6.16 -2.74
C PRO A 6 -14.36 -6.62 -3.95
N LYS A 7 -14.96 -6.58 -5.14
CA LYS A 7 -14.22 -6.72 -6.39
C LYS A 7 -13.30 -5.49 -6.51
N GLY A 8 -12.04 -5.63 -6.13
CA GLY A 8 -11.04 -4.58 -6.34
C GLY A 8 -9.70 -5.00 -5.76
N ASN A 9 -8.68 -5.10 -6.60
CA ASN A 9 -7.28 -5.37 -6.20
C ASN A 9 -6.54 -4.08 -5.82
N SER A 10 -7.22 -3.17 -5.12
CA SER A 10 -6.71 -1.84 -4.83
C SER A 10 -5.69 -1.85 -3.69
N GLU A 11 -4.61 -1.07 -3.85
CA GLU A 11 -3.63 -0.77 -2.79
C GLU A 11 -4.32 -0.01 -1.64
N GLY A 12 -3.93 -0.29 -0.40
CA GLY A 12 -4.53 0.31 0.79
C GLY A 12 -5.68 -0.48 1.45
N PRO A 13 -6.38 0.14 2.41
CA PRO A 13 -7.36 -0.54 3.26
C PRO A 13 -8.51 -1.14 2.46
N ARG A 14 -8.94 -2.36 2.82
CA ARG A 14 -10.07 -3.04 2.16
C ARG A 14 -11.30 -3.06 3.06
N THR A 15 -12.45 -2.72 2.52
CA THR A 15 -13.71 -2.75 3.29
C THR A 15 -14.42 -4.09 3.12
N LEU A 16 -14.57 -4.89 4.17
CA LEU A 16 -15.40 -6.09 4.15
C LEU A 16 -16.82 -5.74 4.60
N ARG A 17 -17.83 -6.37 3.99
CA ARG A 17 -19.24 -6.13 4.31
C ARG A 17 -19.99 -7.44 4.54
N THR A 18 -20.93 -7.42 5.49
CA THR A 18 -21.87 -8.49 5.74
C THR A 18 -23.30 -7.97 5.73
N THR A 19 -24.24 -8.80 5.27
CA THR A 19 -25.68 -8.54 5.37
C THR A 19 -26.34 -9.30 6.54
N ALA A 20 -25.54 -9.96 7.38
CA ALA A 20 -26.03 -10.64 8.57
C ALA A 20 -26.58 -9.64 9.59
N GLY A 21 -27.79 -9.90 10.12
CA GLY A 21 -28.33 -9.19 11.27
C GLY A 21 -27.93 -9.84 12.59
N GLY A 22 -28.18 -9.14 13.70
CA GLY A 22 -27.85 -9.60 15.06
C GLY A 22 -26.53 -9.04 15.59
N GLN A 23 -26.00 -9.68 16.63
CA GLN A 23 -24.70 -9.34 17.21
C GLN A 23 -23.59 -9.90 16.32
N LEU A 24 -22.78 -9.03 15.73
CA LEU A 24 -21.68 -9.40 14.85
C LEU A 24 -20.36 -9.43 15.62
N VAL A 25 -19.49 -10.38 15.29
CA VAL A 25 -18.12 -10.46 15.79
C VAL A 25 -17.22 -10.85 14.63
N TRP A 26 -16.36 -9.92 14.21
CA TRP A 26 -15.30 -10.16 13.23
C TRP A 26 -14.06 -10.75 13.90
N SER A 27 -13.22 -11.47 13.15
CA SER A 27 -11.89 -11.92 13.61
C SER A 27 -10.96 -10.77 14.01
N THR A 28 -11.26 -9.54 13.58
CA THR A 28 -10.57 -8.31 14.00
C THR A 28 -11.06 -7.74 15.32
N GLY A 29 -12.11 -8.31 15.92
CA GLY A 29 -12.75 -7.83 17.16
C GLY A 29 -13.84 -6.78 16.95
N GLU A 30 -14.07 -6.31 15.73
CA GLU A 30 -15.14 -5.37 15.43
C GLU A 30 -16.53 -6.03 15.38
N SER A 31 -17.59 -5.22 15.54
CA SER A 31 -18.99 -5.68 15.60
C SER A 31 -19.93 -4.95 14.64
N THR A 32 -19.39 -4.23 13.66
CA THR A 32 -20.16 -3.47 12.67
C THR A 32 -20.46 -4.32 11.43
N ALA A 33 -21.47 -3.95 10.64
CA ALA A 33 -21.78 -4.66 9.39
C ALA A 33 -20.74 -4.43 8.28
N SER A 34 -19.82 -3.49 8.49
CA SER A 34 -18.79 -3.08 7.54
C SER A 34 -17.51 -2.78 8.32
N ILE A 35 -16.45 -3.53 8.05
CA ILE A 35 -15.14 -3.30 8.66
C ILE A 35 -14.13 -2.92 7.59
N THR A 36 -13.05 -2.25 8.00
CA THR A 36 -11.92 -1.97 7.13
C THR A 36 -10.70 -2.73 7.63
N VAL A 37 -10.05 -3.50 6.76
CA VAL A 37 -8.87 -4.30 7.08
C VAL A 37 -7.65 -3.77 6.33
N ASN A 38 -6.52 -3.71 7.05
CA ASN A 38 -5.25 -3.17 6.54
C ASN A 38 -4.22 -4.26 6.24
N SER A 39 -4.49 -5.50 6.63
CA SER A 39 -3.60 -6.64 6.45
C SER A 39 -4.29 -7.73 5.64
N ALA A 40 -3.51 -8.47 4.85
CA ALA A 40 -4.02 -9.63 4.15
C ALA A 40 -4.23 -10.79 5.14
N GLY A 41 -5.35 -11.50 5.00
CA GLY A 41 -5.63 -12.64 5.87
C GLY A 41 -7.03 -13.24 5.67
N PRO A 42 -7.27 -14.43 6.24
CA PRO A 42 -8.61 -14.99 6.34
C PRO A 42 -9.39 -14.19 7.38
N ASP A 43 -10.32 -13.37 6.91
CA ASP A 43 -11.26 -12.64 7.75
C ASP A 43 -12.55 -13.45 7.89
N SER A 44 -13.05 -13.56 9.12
CA SER A 44 -14.31 -14.26 9.39
C SER A 44 -15.24 -13.39 10.21
N VAL A 45 -16.55 -13.56 9.98
CA VAL A 45 -17.60 -12.90 10.77
C VAL A 45 -18.57 -13.92 11.30
N THR A 46 -18.83 -13.85 12.61
CA THR A 46 -19.86 -14.64 13.30
C THR A 46 -21.04 -13.72 13.64
N ALA A 47 -22.26 -14.22 13.44
CA ALA A 47 -23.47 -13.49 13.77
C ALA A 47 -24.32 -14.29 14.78
N THR A 48 -24.71 -13.64 15.87
CA THR A 48 -25.58 -14.23 16.89
C THR A 48 -26.94 -13.51 16.87
N VAL A 49 -28.01 -14.27 16.65
CA VAL A 49 -29.38 -13.76 16.60
C VAL A 49 -30.20 -14.55 17.62
N TYR A 50 -30.72 -13.88 18.64
CA TYR A 50 -31.50 -14.52 19.73
C TYR A 50 -30.81 -15.74 20.37
N GLY A 51 -29.49 -15.65 20.59
CA GLY A 51 -28.70 -16.74 21.18
C GLY A 51 -28.31 -17.86 20.19
N CYS A 52 -28.78 -17.82 18.94
CA CYS A 52 -28.36 -18.75 17.90
C CYS A 52 -27.17 -18.20 17.11
N THR A 53 -26.04 -18.89 17.17
CA THR A 53 -24.86 -18.59 16.35
C THR A 53 -25.08 -19.11 14.93
N ARG A 54 -25.06 -18.21 13.93
CA ARG A 54 -25.08 -18.59 12.51
C ARG A 54 -23.65 -18.87 12.03
N SER A 55 -23.53 -19.80 11.07
CA SER A 55 -22.25 -20.20 10.47
C SER A 55 -21.45 -19.00 9.97
N ALA A 56 -20.15 -19.00 10.29
CA ALA A 56 -19.23 -17.93 9.92
C ALA A 56 -19.13 -17.79 8.39
N GLY A 57 -19.24 -16.55 7.90
CA GLY A 57 -18.87 -16.23 6.53
C GLY A 57 -17.36 -15.95 6.47
N THR A 58 -16.65 -16.59 5.56
CA THR A 58 -15.22 -16.32 5.32
C THR A 58 -15.03 -15.39 4.13
N ALA A 59 -14.25 -14.32 4.31
CA ALA A 59 -13.77 -13.46 3.24
C ALA A 59 -12.23 -13.44 3.27
N HIS A 60 -11.62 -13.20 2.12
CA HIS A 60 -10.18 -12.99 2.02
C HIS A 60 -9.94 -11.56 1.53
N ALA A 61 -9.38 -10.72 2.39
CA ALA A 61 -8.85 -9.43 1.99
C ALA A 61 -7.40 -9.57 1.52
N ALA A 62 -7.06 -8.93 0.39
CA ALA A 62 -5.68 -8.90 -0.12
C ALA A 62 -5.18 -7.46 -0.34
N PRO A 63 -5.15 -6.57 0.68
CA PRO A 63 -4.64 -5.21 0.53
C PRO A 63 -3.24 -5.24 -0.09
N LYS A 64 -2.96 -4.36 -1.06
CA LYS A 64 -1.59 -4.17 -1.55
C LYS A 64 -0.99 -2.95 -0.82
N PRO A 65 0.28 -2.98 -0.38
CA PRO A 65 0.90 -1.80 0.24
C PRO A 65 0.87 -0.60 -0.72
N PRO A 66 0.80 0.63 -0.18
CA PRO A 66 0.94 1.83 -1.02
C PRO A 66 2.34 1.87 -1.66
N PRO A 67 2.50 2.61 -2.78
CA PRO A 67 3.82 2.89 -3.34
C PRO A 67 4.78 3.43 -2.29
N ASN A 68 6.05 3.02 -2.37
CA ASN A 68 7.10 3.46 -1.47
C ASN A 68 8.31 3.95 -2.27
N ALA A 69 8.59 5.25 -2.25
CA ALA A 69 9.76 5.82 -2.91
C ALA A 69 11.04 5.80 -2.05
N GLY A 70 10.95 5.31 -0.81
CA GLY A 70 12.04 5.33 0.16
C GLY A 70 12.12 6.64 0.93
N THR A 71 13.32 6.99 1.38
CA THR A 71 13.62 8.28 2.00
C THR A 71 14.66 9.03 1.20
N ASN A 72 14.65 10.36 1.32
CA ASN A 72 15.62 11.23 0.64
C ASN A 72 17.07 10.84 0.92
N GLY A 73 17.92 11.11 -0.08
CA GLY A 73 19.35 10.79 -0.06
C GLY A 73 20.22 11.95 -0.56
N THR A 74 21.53 11.76 -0.49
CA THR A 74 22.52 12.73 -0.99
C THR A 74 23.67 12.00 -1.67
N LEU A 75 24.12 12.49 -2.82
CA LEU A 75 25.25 11.92 -3.56
C LEU A 75 26.30 13.00 -3.82
N THR A 76 27.58 12.67 -3.63
CA THR A 76 28.68 13.57 -4.02
C THR A 76 29.41 13.00 -5.22
N ILE A 77 29.62 13.81 -6.26
CA ILE A 77 30.31 13.41 -7.48
C ILE A 77 31.48 14.33 -7.81
N CYS A 78 32.41 13.86 -8.64
CA CYS A 78 33.45 14.72 -9.22
C CYS A 78 32.84 15.62 -10.31
N GLU A 79 33.39 16.83 -10.47
CA GLU A 79 32.99 17.75 -11.53
C GLU A 79 33.08 17.09 -12.92
N GLY A 80 32.07 17.33 -13.76
CA GLY A 80 31.98 16.74 -15.10
C GLY A 80 31.50 15.27 -15.14
N THR A 81 31.17 14.68 -13.99
CA THR A 81 30.57 13.33 -13.93
C THR A 81 29.07 13.40 -14.20
N THR A 82 28.55 12.43 -14.94
CA THR A 82 27.10 12.22 -15.11
C THR A 82 26.63 11.13 -14.15
N VAL A 83 25.54 11.36 -13.43
CA VAL A 83 24.93 10.37 -12.54
C VAL A 83 24.14 9.32 -13.32
N THR A 84 24.01 8.13 -12.74
CA THR A 84 23.17 7.04 -13.25
C THR A 84 22.01 6.75 -12.30
N GLU A 85 20.91 6.16 -12.81
CA GLU A 85 19.77 5.76 -11.97
C GLU A 85 20.20 4.84 -10.83
N THR A 86 21.13 3.92 -11.09
CA THR A 86 21.66 2.99 -10.09
C THR A 86 22.36 3.72 -8.94
N GLN A 87 23.15 4.76 -9.25
CA GLN A 87 23.81 5.56 -8.22
C GLN A 87 22.80 6.34 -7.38
N LEU A 88 21.81 6.97 -8.02
CA LEU A 88 20.78 7.71 -7.29
C LEU A 88 19.89 6.78 -6.45
N PHE A 89 19.52 5.62 -6.97
CA PHE A 89 18.69 4.65 -6.26
C PHE A 89 19.41 4.04 -5.05
N ALA A 90 20.75 3.89 -5.12
CA ALA A 90 21.55 3.42 -4.00
C ALA A 90 21.57 4.41 -2.81
N GLU A 91 21.35 5.69 -3.06
CA GLU A 91 21.29 6.72 -2.01
C GLU A 91 19.90 6.86 -1.36
N LEU A 92 18.87 6.23 -1.92
CA LEU A 92 17.55 6.20 -1.28
C LEU A 92 17.59 5.32 -0.04
N GLY A 93 17.07 5.83 1.07
CA GLY A 93 16.97 5.07 2.31
C GLY A 93 15.69 4.22 2.41
N GLY A 94 15.64 3.34 3.41
CA GLY A 94 14.48 2.48 3.68
C GLY A 94 14.40 1.28 2.75
N THR A 95 13.20 1.00 2.24
CA THR A 95 12.92 -0.12 1.31
C THR A 95 12.17 0.41 0.08
N PRO A 96 12.80 1.27 -0.75
CA PRO A 96 12.15 1.84 -1.93
C PRO A 96 11.70 0.74 -2.89
N ASP A 97 10.50 0.89 -3.43
CA ASP A 97 9.97 0.04 -4.49
C ASP A 97 10.79 0.25 -5.76
N THR A 98 11.06 -0.83 -6.49
CA THR A 98 11.74 -0.78 -7.79
C THR A 98 10.77 -0.43 -8.91
N GLY A 99 11.27 0.18 -9.99
CA GLY A 99 10.48 0.45 -11.19
C GLY A 99 9.80 1.82 -11.22
N GLY A 100 10.09 2.70 -10.27
CA GLY A 100 9.83 4.13 -10.37
C GLY A 100 10.71 4.83 -11.41
N THR A 101 10.46 6.13 -11.61
CA THR A 101 11.13 6.97 -12.61
C THR A 101 11.87 8.13 -11.97
N TRP A 102 12.92 8.62 -12.65
CA TRP A 102 13.69 9.78 -12.21
C TRP A 102 13.36 11.03 -13.05
N SER A 103 13.33 12.20 -12.40
CA SER A 103 13.21 13.51 -13.04
C SER A 103 14.06 14.54 -12.29
N PRO A 104 14.76 15.49 -12.96
CA PRO A 104 14.86 15.69 -14.40
C PRO A 104 15.76 14.62 -15.08
N ALA A 105 16.02 14.77 -16.39
CA ALA A 105 16.96 13.92 -17.10
C ALA A 105 18.33 13.92 -16.42
N LEU A 106 18.91 12.73 -16.25
CA LEU A 106 20.16 12.54 -15.52
C LEU A 106 21.31 13.34 -16.12
N ALA A 107 21.97 14.12 -15.28
CA ALA A 107 23.08 15.00 -15.64
C ALA A 107 24.14 14.97 -14.52
N GLY A 108 24.86 16.08 -14.29
CA GLY A 108 25.80 16.21 -13.17
C GLY A 108 25.10 16.57 -11.85
N ALA A 109 25.66 17.53 -11.13
CA ALA A 109 25.08 18.05 -9.90
C ALA A 109 23.66 18.60 -10.12
N GLY A 110 22.79 18.41 -9.14
CA GLY A 110 21.37 18.76 -9.23
C GLY A 110 20.51 17.94 -8.28
N THR A 111 19.22 18.29 -8.20
CA THR A 111 18.24 17.52 -7.41
C THR A 111 17.46 16.61 -8.34
N TYR A 112 17.44 15.32 -8.02
CA TYR A 112 16.68 14.31 -8.76
C TYR A 112 15.57 13.75 -7.87
N THR A 113 14.36 13.68 -8.42
CA THR A 113 13.18 13.12 -7.76
C THR A 113 12.93 11.72 -8.30
N TYR A 114 12.85 10.75 -7.39
CA TYR A 114 12.36 9.41 -7.65
C TYR A 114 10.86 9.34 -7.43
N THR A 115 10.11 8.85 -8.42
CA THR A 115 8.65 8.72 -8.37
C THR A 115 8.24 7.28 -8.58
N VAL A 116 7.51 6.72 -7.61
CA VAL A 116 6.86 5.40 -7.75
C VAL A 116 5.38 5.63 -8.00
N SER A 117 4.95 5.34 -9.22
CA SER A 117 3.55 5.51 -9.64
C SER A 117 2.63 4.48 -8.99
N ALA A 118 1.40 4.92 -8.69
CA ALA A 118 0.35 4.03 -8.20
C ALA A 118 -0.14 3.08 -9.30
N THR A 119 -0.36 1.80 -8.96
CA THR A 119 -0.92 0.85 -9.93
C THR A 119 -2.45 0.96 -9.95
N SER A 120 -2.94 1.77 -10.89
CA SER A 120 -4.28 1.78 -11.53
C SER A 120 -5.56 1.92 -10.71
N SER A 121 -5.56 1.99 -9.37
CA SER A 121 -6.77 2.38 -8.61
C SER A 121 -6.54 3.26 -7.38
N CYS A 122 -5.33 3.78 -7.20
CA CYS A 122 -4.96 4.72 -6.14
C CYS A 122 -4.42 6.00 -6.78
N THR A 123 -4.70 7.16 -6.18
CA THR A 123 -4.35 8.48 -6.73
C THR A 123 -3.09 9.11 -6.14
N SER A 124 -2.38 8.43 -5.24
CA SER A 124 -1.16 8.98 -4.64
C SER A 124 0.05 8.17 -5.04
N GLU A 125 0.92 8.78 -5.83
CA GLU A 125 2.28 8.32 -6.06
C GLU A 125 3.11 8.56 -4.78
N ALA A 126 4.26 7.89 -4.68
CA ALA A 126 5.27 8.20 -3.67
C ALA A 126 6.46 8.87 -4.33
N THR A 127 7.05 9.85 -3.65
CA THR A 127 8.25 10.55 -4.14
C THR A 127 9.34 10.60 -3.08
N SER A 128 10.59 10.65 -3.54
CA SER A 128 11.78 10.89 -2.73
C SER A 128 12.80 11.68 -3.53
N GLU A 129 13.68 12.40 -2.86
CA GLU A 129 14.66 13.29 -3.50
C GLU A 129 16.08 12.87 -3.19
N VAL A 130 16.95 12.93 -4.20
CA VAL A 130 18.39 12.80 -4.05
C VAL A 130 19.04 14.09 -4.50
N VAL A 131 19.75 14.73 -3.57
CA VAL A 131 20.52 15.95 -3.85
C VAL A 131 21.94 15.55 -4.23
N VAL A 132 22.37 15.94 -5.44
CA VAL A 132 23.71 15.67 -5.96
C VAL A 132 24.55 16.94 -5.94
N THR A 133 25.71 16.86 -5.29
CA THR A 133 26.68 17.96 -5.14
C THR A 133 28.03 17.62 -5.76
#